data_AF-A0A379GIG2-F1
#
_entry.id   AF-A0A379GIG2-F1
#
_cell.length_a   1.000
_cell.length_b   1.000
_cell.length_c   1.000
_cell.angle_alpha   90.00
_cell.angle_beta   90.00
_cell.angle_gamma   90.00
#
_symmetry.space_group_name_H-M   'P 1'
#
loop_
_entity.id
_entity.type
_entity.pdbx_description
1 polymer ?
#
loop_
_entity_poly.entity_id
_entity_poly.type
_entity_poly.pdbx_seq_one_letter_code
_entity_poly.pdbx_strand_id
1 'polypeptide(L)'
;MTQFAASGKVSGELPFFINNNQWIVKDGWLANSSYLTLRLDKDFVDSIDDSNMTAGVAMAWLRYLEISRSWTRVNLSNLGELVLEAEIQGKNPLEDKRRQVNLNYRHQENIFQLWRSLRFGSQLEEWLEKSLSDLGSESE
;
A
#
# COMPACT_ATOMS: atom_id res chain seq x y z
N MET A 1 -2.92 -13.29 -6.65
CA MET A 1 -1.73 -12.67 -7.28
C MET A 1 -1.33 -11.49 -6.43
N THR A 2 -0.11 -11.47 -5.89
CA THR A 2 0.32 -10.42 -4.96
C THR A 2 1.09 -9.36 -5.75
N GLN A 3 0.51 -8.17 -5.91
CA GLN A 3 1.06 -7.11 -6.77
C GLN A 3 2.32 -6.46 -6.16
N PHE A 4 2.48 -6.52 -4.84
CA PHE A 4 3.70 -6.13 -4.12
C PHE A 4 3.90 -7.01 -2.88
N ALA A 5 5.14 -7.25 -2.48
CA ALA A 5 5.49 -7.96 -1.26
C ALA A 5 6.63 -7.25 -0.53
N ALA A 6 6.47 -7.05 0.78
CA ALA A 6 7.51 -6.52 1.65
C ALA A 6 7.82 -7.54 2.75
N SER A 7 9.10 -7.74 3.06
CA SER A 7 9.55 -8.68 4.10
C SER A 7 10.73 -8.11 4.86
N GLY A 8 10.67 -8.19 6.20
CA GLY A 8 11.70 -7.66 7.09
C GLY A 8 11.15 -7.38 8.48
N LYS A 9 11.99 -6.84 9.34
CA LYS A 9 11.57 -6.37 10.66
C LYS A 9 11.36 -4.86 10.63
N VAL A 10 10.22 -4.44 11.16
CA VAL A 10 9.88 -3.04 11.38
C VAL A 10 9.62 -2.80 12.85
N SER A 11 9.83 -1.57 13.29
CA SER A 11 9.49 -1.07 14.61
C SER A 11 8.72 0.23 14.44
N GLY A 12 7.86 0.55 15.39
CA GLY A 12 7.05 1.74 15.27
C GLY A 12 6.16 1.96 16.47
N GLU A 13 5.55 3.14 16.48
CA GLU A 13 4.58 3.55 17.47
C GLU A 13 3.45 4.27 16.75
N LEU A 14 2.21 3.86 17.03
CA LEU A 14 1.02 4.49 16.48
C LEU A 14 0.15 4.93 17.67
N PRO A 15 0.35 6.15 18.20
CA PRO A 15 -0.45 6.66 19.30
C PRO A 15 -1.91 6.74 18.88
N PHE A 16 -2.77 5.97 19.54
CA PHE A 16 -4.19 5.90 19.24
C PHE A 16 -4.99 6.78 20.20
N PHE A 17 -5.76 7.72 19.66
CA PHE A 17 -6.56 8.64 20.46
C PHE A 17 -8.02 8.21 20.45
N ILE A 18 -8.59 7.99 21.64
CA ILE A 18 -10.01 7.69 21.84
C ILE A 18 -10.72 8.98 22.24
N ASN A 19 -11.88 9.27 21.66
CA ASN A 19 -12.68 10.48 21.92
C ASN A 19 -11.95 11.80 21.64
N ASN A 20 -11.07 11.82 20.63
CA ASN A 20 -10.43 13.04 20.15
C ASN A 20 -11.17 13.58 18.91
N ASN A 21 -11.43 14.89 18.89
CA ASN A 21 -12.24 15.53 17.86
C ASN A 21 -11.50 15.77 16.53
N GLN A 22 -10.22 15.42 16.44
CA GLN A 22 -9.38 15.70 15.28
C GLN A 22 -8.59 14.48 14.79
N TRP A 23 -8.06 13.66 15.70
CA TRP A 23 -7.10 12.61 15.36
C TRP A 23 -7.51 11.25 15.89
N ILE A 24 -7.27 10.23 15.07
CA ILE A 24 -7.24 8.82 15.47
C ILE A 24 -5.80 8.41 15.74
N VAL A 25 -4.89 8.78 14.83
CA VAL A 25 -3.44 8.66 15.02
C VAL A 25 -2.80 10.00 14.73
N LYS A 26 -1.94 10.47 15.63
CA LYS A 26 -1.17 11.69 15.44
C LYS A 26 0.29 11.43 15.73
N ASP A 27 1.15 11.86 14.80
CA ASP A 27 2.60 11.76 14.92
C ASP A 27 3.09 10.32 15.13
N GLY A 28 2.36 9.34 14.59
CA GLY A 28 2.79 7.95 14.58
C GLY A 28 3.99 7.75 13.66
N TRP A 29 4.74 6.68 13.89
CA TRP A 29 5.94 6.38 13.11
C TRP A 29 6.20 4.90 12.90
N LEU A 30 6.87 4.58 11.80
CA LEU A 30 7.37 3.25 11.45
C LEU A 30 8.80 3.37 10.91
N ALA A 31 9.66 2.44 11.28
CA ALA A 31 11.03 2.34 10.80
C ALA A 31 11.41 0.89 10.53
N ASN A 32 12.39 0.64 9.66
CA ASN A 32 12.99 -0.68 9.62
C ASN A 32 13.90 -0.87 10.84
N SER A 33 13.78 -2.01 11.52
CA SER A 33 14.66 -2.40 12.63
C SER A 33 15.71 -3.44 12.22
N SER A 34 15.61 -3.94 10.99
CA SER A 34 16.61 -4.75 10.31
C SER A 34 16.49 -4.54 8.80
N TYR A 35 17.24 -5.30 8.01
CA TYR A 35 17.10 -5.32 6.56
C TYR A 35 15.65 -5.63 6.14
N LEU A 36 15.15 -4.85 5.20
CA LEU A 36 13.82 -5.00 4.61
C LEU A 36 13.98 -5.21 3.11
N THR A 37 13.17 -6.08 2.53
CA THR A 37 13.12 -6.32 1.08
C THR A 37 11.75 -5.93 0.57
N LEU A 38 11.72 -5.18 -0.53
CA LEU A 38 10.50 -4.87 -1.27
C LEU A 38 10.60 -5.53 -2.64
N ARG A 39 9.50 -6.16 -3.06
CA ARG A 39 9.38 -6.85 -4.34
C ARG A 39 8.08 -6.41 -5.01
N LEU A 40 8.15 -6.00 -6.26
CA LEU A 40 6.97 -5.81 -7.10
C LEU A 40 6.85 -6.99 -8.06
N ASP A 41 5.61 -7.36 -8.35
CA ASP A 41 5.34 -8.41 -9.33
C ASP A 41 5.78 -7.97 -10.73
N LYS A 42 6.27 -8.92 -11.54
CA LYS A 42 6.77 -8.61 -12.89
C LYS A 42 5.64 -8.09 -13.78
N ASP A 43 4.48 -8.74 -13.74
CA ASP A 43 3.38 -8.42 -14.63
C ASP A 43 2.79 -7.04 -14.30
N PHE A 44 2.84 -6.65 -13.02
CA PHE A 44 2.49 -5.30 -12.58
C PHE A 44 3.45 -4.24 -13.14
N VAL A 45 4.77 -4.47 -13.07
CA VAL A 45 5.77 -3.52 -13.60
C VAL A 45 5.66 -3.41 -15.13
N ASP A 46 5.52 -4.54 -15.82
CA ASP A 46 5.39 -4.58 -17.28
C ASP A 46 4.14 -3.82 -17.75
N SER A 47 3.01 -3.92 -17.02
CA SER A 47 1.78 -3.17 -17.34
C SER A 47 1.92 -1.65 -17.27
N ILE A 48 2.85 -1.14 -16.44
CA ILE A 48 3.12 0.29 -16.30
C ILE A 48 4.08 0.76 -17.39
N ASP A 49 5.09 -0.05 -17.73
CA ASP A 49 6.09 0.27 -18.76
C ASP A 49 5.44 0.46 -20.14
N ASP A 50 4.49 -0.42 -20.49
CA ASP A 50 3.71 -0.33 -21.74
C ASP A 50 2.89 0.97 -21.84
N SER A 51 2.54 1.58 -20.70
CA SER A 51 1.73 2.80 -20.65
C SER A 51 2.56 4.09 -20.66
N ASN A 52 3.79 4.05 -20.12
CA ASN A 52 4.69 5.20 -20.04
C ASN A 52 6.13 4.77 -19.76
N MET A 53 6.99 4.83 -20.77
CA MET A 53 8.41 4.44 -20.71
C MET A 53 9.21 5.13 -19.58
N THR A 54 8.86 6.38 -19.21
CA THR A 54 9.56 7.08 -18.11
C THR A 54 9.14 6.54 -16.74
N ALA A 55 7.86 6.19 -16.59
CA ALA A 55 7.36 5.53 -15.39
C ALA A 55 7.89 4.09 -15.29
N GLY A 56 8.01 3.38 -16.42
CA GLY A 56 8.56 2.02 -16.49
C GLY A 56 9.99 1.92 -15.96
N VAL A 57 10.88 2.85 -16.34
CA VAL A 57 12.26 2.89 -15.82
C VAL A 57 12.31 3.14 -14.31
N ALA A 58 11.49 4.06 -13.79
CA ALA A 58 11.42 4.33 -12.36
C ALA A 58 10.85 3.13 -11.57
N MET A 59 9.87 2.41 -12.13
CA MET A 59 9.28 1.21 -11.54
C MET A 59 10.21 0.00 -11.60
N ALA A 60 11.02 -0.13 -12.65
CA ALA A 60 12.04 -1.16 -12.76
C ALA A 60 13.06 -1.09 -11.60
N TRP A 61 13.35 0.13 -11.11
CA TRP A 61 14.21 0.32 -9.93
C TRP A 61 13.56 -0.16 -8.63
N LEU A 62 12.24 -0.08 -8.51
CA LEU A 62 11.49 -0.51 -7.33
C LEU A 62 11.12 -2.00 -7.35
N ARG A 63 11.28 -2.67 -8.49
CA ARG A 63 10.93 -4.08 -8.68
C ARG A 63 11.55 -5.00 -7.63
N TYR A 64 12.79 -4.74 -7.26
CA TYR A 64 13.44 -5.39 -6.13
C TYR A 64 14.34 -4.39 -5.42
N LEU A 65 14.02 -4.08 -4.17
CA LEU A 65 14.76 -3.12 -3.37
C LEU A 65 15.18 -3.77 -2.05
N GLU A 66 16.50 -3.80 -1.81
CA GLU A 66 17.07 -4.07 -0.50
C GLU A 66 17.14 -2.76 0.27
N ILE A 67 16.22 -2.61 1.22
CA ILE A 67 16.05 -1.40 2.02
C ILE A 67 16.96 -1.49 3.24
N SER A 68 17.90 -0.54 3.31
CA SER A 68 18.81 -0.38 4.45
C SER A 68 18.23 0.54 5.51
N ARG A 69 17.47 1.56 5.09
CA ARG A 69 16.82 2.53 6.00
C ARG A 69 15.46 2.90 5.46
N SER A 70 14.45 2.87 6.31
CA SER A 70 13.14 3.44 6.04
C SER A 70 12.62 4.14 7.29
N TRP A 71 11.98 5.28 7.08
CA TRP A 71 11.24 6.00 8.10
C TRP A 71 9.91 6.45 7.51
N THR A 72 8.83 6.29 8.25
CA THR A 72 7.50 6.74 7.84
C THR A 72 6.83 7.43 8.99
N ARG A 73 6.26 8.60 8.73
CA ARG A 73 5.36 9.33 9.64
C ARG A 73 3.92 9.09 9.23
N VAL A 74 3.05 8.87 10.22
CA VAL A 74 1.65 8.48 10.05
C VAL A 74 0.75 9.45 10.79
N ASN A 75 -0.20 10.05 10.09
CA ASN A 75 -1.28 10.83 10.68
C ASN A 75 -2.62 10.36 10.11
N LEU A 76 -3.59 10.12 10.98
CA LEU A 76 -4.94 9.73 10.62
C LEU A 76 -5.93 10.62 11.36
N SER A 77 -6.73 11.38 10.61
CA SER A 77 -7.80 12.20 11.18
C SER A 77 -9.02 11.37 11.57
N ASN A 78 -9.90 11.94 12.39
CA ASN A 78 -11.21 11.35 12.72
C ASN A 78 -12.19 11.29 11.54
N LEU A 79 -11.89 11.96 10.42
CA LEU A 79 -12.65 11.87 9.16
C LEU A 79 -12.14 10.74 8.24
N GLY A 80 -11.09 10.02 8.66
CA GLY A 80 -10.48 8.96 7.88
C GLY A 80 -9.43 9.43 6.89
N GLU A 81 -9.07 10.72 6.87
CA GLU A 81 -7.94 11.21 6.06
C GLU A 81 -6.62 10.69 6.65
N LEU A 82 -5.97 9.80 5.93
CA LEU A 82 -4.64 9.27 6.21
C LEU A 82 -3.60 10.06 5.42
N VAL A 83 -2.55 10.51 6.09
CA VAL A 83 -1.34 11.04 5.47
C VAL A 83 -0.14 10.20 5.93
N LEU A 84 0.58 9.64 4.96
CA LEU A 84 1.83 8.92 5.16
C LEU A 84 2.95 9.68 4.48
N GLU A 85 4.04 9.92 5.21
CA GLU A 85 5.25 10.54 4.67
C GLU A 85 6.41 9.59 4.92
N ALA A 86 6.95 8.99 3.85
CA ALA A 86 7.96 7.96 3.90
C ALA A 86 9.27 8.42 3.23
N GLU A 87 10.38 8.12 3.88
CA GLU A 87 11.73 8.19 3.33
C GLU A 87 12.31 6.78 3.32
N ILE A 88 12.70 6.30 2.15
CA ILE A 88 13.24 4.94 1.94
C ILE A 88 14.56 5.04 1.21
N GLN A 89 15.60 4.43 1.79
CA GLN A 89 16.93 4.32 1.22
C GLN A 89 17.28 2.84 1.06
N GLY A 90 17.69 2.47 -0.15
CA GLY A 90 18.04 1.09 -0.47
C GLY A 90 18.88 0.95 -1.72
N LYS A 91 19.05 -0.29 -2.15
CA LYS A 91 19.78 -0.64 -3.37
C LYS A 91 18.97 -1.63 -4.19
N ASN A 92 19.01 -1.47 -5.50
CA ASN A 92 18.49 -2.48 -6.42
C ASN A 92 19.67 -3.35 -6.92
N PRO A 93 19.82 -4.60 -6.42
CA PRO A 93 20.88 -5.51 -6.85
C PRO A 93 20.64 -6.16 -8.22
N LEU A 94 19.45 -6.05 -8.82
CA LEU A 94 19.11 -6.66 -10.11
C LEU A 94 19.62 -5.85 -11.32
N GLU A 95 20.07 -4.62 -11.11
CA GLU A 95 20.77 -3.85 -12.14
C GLU A 95 22.29 -4.06 -12.06
N ASP A 96 22.94 -4.10 -13.22
CA ASP A 96 24.39 -4.28 -13.42
C ASP A 96 25.30 -3.39 -12.56
N LYS A 97 24.79 -2.29 -12.00
CA LYS A 97 25.55 -1.32 -11.20
C LYS A 97 25.13 -1.19 -9.74
N ARG A 98 24.30 -2.10 -9.19
CA ARG A 98 23.75 -2.01 -7.81
C ARG A 98 23.34 -0.58 -7.44
N ARG A 99 22.34 -0.06 -8.15
CA ARG A 99 21.99 1.37 -8.10
C ARG A 99 21.41 1.72 -6.73
N GLN A 100 21.89 2.82 -6.14
CA GLN A 100 21.33 3.38 -4.92
C GLN A 100 20.01 4.08 -5.23
N VAL A 101 18.99 3.81 -4.40
CA VAL A 101 17.65 4.37 -4.54
C VAL A 101 17.32 5.15 -3.26
N ASN A 102 16.94 6.41 -3.44
CA ASN A 102 16.37 7.24 -2.38
C ASN A 102 14.96 7.64 -2.81
N LEU A 103 13.95 7.10 -2.14
CA LEU A 103 12.55 7.32 -2.42
C LEU A 103 11.94 8.17 -1.31
N ASN A 104 11.49 9.37 -1.67
CA ASN A 104 10.67 10.22 -0.82
C ASN A 104 9.24 10.13 -1.33
N TYR A 105 8.34 9.61 -0.51
CA TYR A 105 6.97 9.33 -0.90
C TYR A 105 5.99 9.94 0.10
N ARG A 106 4.99 10.66 -0.41
CA ARG A 106 3.87 11.15 0.38
C ARG A 106 2.59 10.57 -0.20
N HIS A 107 1.84 9.86 0.64
CA HIS A 107 0.52 9.33 0.31
C HIS A 107 -0.54 10.07 1.09
N GLN A 108 -1.66 10.37 0.44
CA GLN A 108 -2.84 10.90 1.09
C GLN A 108 -4.07 10.19 0.55
N GLU A 109 -4.89 9.66 1.45
CA GLU A 109 -6.08 8.92 1.09
C GLU A 109 -7.11 8.95 2.21
N ASN A 110 -8.40 8.95 1.85
CA ASN A 110 -9.46 8.72 2.82
C ASN A 110 -9.69 7.21 3.00
N ILE A 111 -9.09 6.63 4.05
CA ILE A 111 -9.17 5.18 4.28
C ILE A 111 -10.58 4.71 4.63
N PHE A 112 -11.44 5.59 5.15
CA PHE A 112 -12.84 5.24 5.41
C PHE A 112 -13.63 5.11 4.12
N GLN A 113 -13.37 5.96 3.11
CA GLN A 113 -13.93 5.81 1.78
C GLN A 113 -13.40 4.55 1.10
N LEU A 114 -12.09 4.28 1.19
CA LEU A 114 -11.50 3.07 0.63
C LEU A 114 -12.16 1.81 1.22
N TRP A 115 -12.26 1.72 2.55
CA TRP A 115 -12.92 0.58 3.19
C TRP A 115 -14.41 0.45 2.85
N ARG A 116 -15.12 1.56 2.63
CA ARG A 116 -16.48 1.51 2.08
C ARG A 116 -16.47 0.90 0.68
N SER A 117 -15.63 1.39 -0.23
CA SER A 117 -15.51 0.88 -1.61
C SER A 117 -15.15 -0.61 -1.67
N LEU A 118 -14.20 -1.06 -0.85
CA LEU A 118 -13.81 -2.47 -0.78
C LEU A 118 -14.95 -3.36 -0.29
N ARG A 119 -15.70 -2.91 0.73
CA ARG A 119 -16.88 -3.62 1.22
C ARG A 119 -18.04 -3.61 0.22
N PHE A 120 -18.19 -2.57 -0.59
CA PHE A 120 -19.18 -2.59 -1.67
C PHE A 120 -18.88 -3.69 -2.68
N GLY A 121 -17.61 -3.92 -3.02
CA GLY A 121 -17.21 -5.03 -3.89
C GLY A 121 -17.59 -6.39 -3.33
N SER A 122 -17.29 -6.65 -2.05
CA SER A 122 -17.66 -7.93 -1.40
C SER A 122 -19.16 -8.09 -1.19
N GLN A 123 -19.88 -7.01 -0.85
CA GLN A 123 -21.33 -7.04 -0.65
C GLN A 123 -22.10 -7.17 -1.97
N LEU A 124 -21.53 -6.71 -3.09
CA LEU A 124 -22.14 -6.88 -4.42
C LEU A 124 -22.20 -8.36 -4.81
N GLU A 125 -21.15 -9.13 -4.49
CA GLU A 125 -21.10 -10.57 -4.74
C GLU A 125 -22.16 -11.31 -3.92
N GLU A 126 -22.26 -11.01 -2.62
CA GLU A 126 -23.30 -11.55 -1.74
C GLU A 126 -24.72 -11.15 -2.20
N TRP A 127 -24.91 -9.91 -2.65
CA TRP A 127 -26.20 -9.44 -3.18
C TRP A 127 -26.56 -10.13 -4.50
N LEU A 128 -25.60 -10.27 -5.43
CA LEU A 128 -25.79 -10.98 -6.70
C LEU A 128 -26.13 -12.45 -6.45
N GLU A 129 -25.41 -13.13 -5.57
CA GLU A 129 -25.66 -14.53 -5.20
C GLU A 129 -27.06 -14.71 -4.62
N LYS A 130 -27.48 -13.78 -3.75
CA LYS A 130 -28.83 -13.78 -3.18
C LYS A 130 -29.91 -13.53 -4.24
N SER A 131 -29.76 -12.51 -5.09
CA SER A 131 -30.74 -12.21 -6.14
C SER A 131 -30.87 -13.35 -7.16
N LEU A 132 -29.76 -14.00 -7.53
CA LEU A 132 -29.80 -15.15 -8.44
C LEU A 132 -30.43 -16.39 -7.77
N SER A 133 -30.21 -16.58 -6.47
CA SER A 133 -30.84 -17.66 -5.70
C SER A 133 -32.35 -17.45 -5.53
N ASP A 134 -32.78 -16.23 -5.21
CA ASP A 134 -34.19 -15.86 -5.10
C ASP A 134 -34.91 -16.05 -6.44
N LEU A 135 -34.29 -15.64 -7.56
CA LEU A 135 -34.81 -15.83 -8.93
C LEU A 135 -34.91 -17.30 -9.35
N GLY A 136 -34.01 -18.18 -8.87
CA GLY A 136 -34.06 -19.61 -9.13
C GLY A 136 -35.19 -20.31 -8.36
N SER A 137 -35.53 -19.81 -7.17
CA SER A 137 -36.53 -20.40 -6.27
C SER A 137 -38.00 -20.11 -6.65
N GLU A 138 -38.25 -19.11 -7.51
CA GLU A 138 -39.60 -18.79 -8.02
C GLU A 138 -39.98 -19.59 -9.29
N SER A 139 -39.15 -20.54 -9.72
CA SER A 139 -39.33 -21.32 -10.96
C SER A 139 -39.67 -22.80 -10.77
N GLU A 140 -39.99 -23.25 -9.55
CA GLU A 140 -40.47 -24.61 -9.22
C GLU A 140 -41.94 -24.65 -8.78
#